data_AF-A0A2D7CT95-F1
#
_entry.id   AF-A0A2D7CT95-F1
#
_cell.length_a   1.000
_cell.length_b   1.000
_cell.length_c   1.000
_cell.angle_alpha   90.00
_cell.angle_beta   90.00
_cell.angle_gamma   90.00
#
_symmetry.space_group_name_H-M   'P 1'
#
loop_
_entity.id
_entity.type
_entity.pdbx_description
1 polymer ?
#
loop_
_entity_poly.entity_id
_entity_poly.type
_entity_poly.pdbx_seq_one_letter_code
_entity_poly.pdbx_strand_id
1 'polypeptide(L)'
;HAVNVPGAIAAWTRLNTDYGTKDLTELLRPAINYAKNGFPVAPRVALDWVDNLPKLLSDEVSSKILTVSGEAPKAGTKFAQPLLGNTLAAIAKGGRDAFYTGEIAEDMVTRLNTLGGLHTLDDFASCVADYVEPISVSYKNHTINECPPNGQGICALIILRILSHYNMESLTEADRIHLLAEATKLAYHQRDAYISDPSFNEIPVDWLLSDEHIGALQKQIDMAKAKSYGPSDFPSHTDTTYLCCVDVDGNAISFINSLFSGFGSGIMAAKTGILLQNRGSSFNLNPDHVNCIEGGKRPMHTIIPGMVTKDTKTIAPFGVMGGQYQSAGHANFISNVLDLGLDVQQAMDQPRSFAINQQLQMEENFPPSIFADLTNRGHQIEKLGKPLGGSQCIWINHEEGILIGGSEPRKDGCAMGY
;
A
#
# COMPACT_ATOMS: atom_id res chain seq x y z
N HIS A 1 -16.67 12.68 -6.78
CA HIS A 1 -17.16 11.44 -6.15
C HIS A 1 -16.09 10.40 -5.80
N ALA A 2 -14.81 10.58 -6.14
CA ALA A 2 -13.75 9.63 -5.76
C ALA A 2 -13.25 9.75 -4.31
N VAL A 3 -13.65 10.79 -3.57
CA VAL A 3 -13.31 10.97 -2.16
C VAL A 3 -14.31 10.19 -1.30
N ASN A 4 -13.80 9.35 -0.41
CA ASN A 4 -14.54 8.71 0.68
C ASN A 4 -14.04 9.25 2.03
N VAL A 5 -14.71 8.88 3.13
CA VAL A 5 -14.36 9.37 4.47
C VAL A 5 -12.93 8.92 4.85
N PRO A 6 -12.01 9.83 5.22
CA PRO A 6 -10.65 9.47 5.61
C PRO A 6 -10.62 8.71 6.96
N GLY A 7 -10.17 7.45 6.95
CA GLY A 7 -10.18 6.58 8.14
C GLY A 7 -8.89 6.59 9.00
N ALA A 8 -7.81 7.24 8.53
CA ALA A 8 -6.50 7.13 9.17
C ALA A 8 -6.47 7.63 10.62
N ILE A 9 -7.16 8.74 10.93
CA ILE A 9 -7.18 9.31 12.28
C ILE A 9 -7.94 8.40 13.25
N ALA A 10 -9.03 7.77 12.83
CA ALA A 10 -9.73 6.77 13.64
C ALA A 10 -8.80 5.60 13.98
N ALA A 11 -7.99 5.12 13.02
CA ALA A 11 -7.03 4.06 13.24
C ALA A 11 -5.91 4.47 14.22
N TRP A 12 -5.31 5.67 14.05
CA TRP A 12 -4.23 6.14 14.93
C TRP A 12 -4.71 6.34 16.37
N THR A 13 -5.86 6.99 16.52
CA THR A 13 -6.43 7.30 17.84
C THR A 13 -6.85 6.04 18.58
N ARG A 14 -7.46 5.07 17.88
CA ARG A 14 -7.81 3.77 18.47
C ARG A 14 -6.58 2.96 18.86
N LEU A 15 -5.61 2.80 17.95
CA LEU A 15 -4.35 2.10 18.24
C LEU A 15 -3.64 2.71 19.45
N ASN A 16 -3.57 4.04 19.54
CA ASN A 16 -2.94 4.71 20.68
C ASN A 16 -3.73 4.56 21.98
N THR A 17 -5.06 4.55 21.92
CA THR A 17 -5.90 4.37 23.11
C THR A 17 -5.76 2.96 23.68
N ASP A 18 -5.71 1.96 22.81
CA ASP A 18 -5.75 0.55 23.22
C ASP A 18 -4.35 0.01 23.56
N TYR A 19 -3.29 0.50 22.90
CA TYR A 19 -1.93 -0.04 23.04
C TYR A 19 -0.84 1.03 23.28
N GLY A 20 -1.16 2.32 23.18
CA GLY A 20 -0.18 3.39 23.31
C GLY A 20 0.19 3.68 24.77
N THR A 21 1.47 3.98 25.01
CA THR A 21 2.00 4.39 26.32
C THR A 21 2.24 5.89 26.45
N LYS A 22 2.03 6.64 25.35
CA LYS A 22 2.22 8.08 25.27
C LYS A 22 0.96 8.77 24.75
N ASP A 23 0.76 10.00 25.18
CA ASP A 23 -0.35 10.80 24.68
C ASP A 23 -0.10 11.29 23.25
N LEU A 24 -1.18 11.55 22.50
CA LEU A 24 -1.11 12.03 21.12
C LEU A 24 -0.44 13.41 21.01
N THR A 25 -0.44 14.23 22.07
CA THR A 25 0.24 15.53 22.11
C THR A 25 1.75 15.36 22.07
N GLU A 26 2.30 14.38 22.77
CA GLU A 26 3.71 14.02 22.66
C GLU A 26 4.02 13.41 21.30
N LEU A 27 3.22 12.43 20.85
CA LEU A 27 3.48 11.66 19.62
C LEU A 27 3.41 12.52 18.35
N LEU A 28 2.45 13.45 18.27
CA LEU A 28 2.27 14.31 17.09
C LEU A 28 3.14 15.57 17.11
N ARG A 29 3.80 15.90 18.23
CA ARG A 29 4.63 17.10 18.36
C ARG A 29 5.68 17.24 17.24
N PRO A 30 6.43 16.21 16.82
CA PRO A 30 7.38 16.34 15.71
C PRO A 30 6.69 16.68 14.38
N ALA A 31 5.57 16.01 14.08
CA ALA A 31 4.80 16.25 12.86
C ALA A 31 4.20 17.67 12.83
N ILE A 32 3.68 18.15 13.96
CA ILE A 32 3.18 19.53 14.13
C ILE A 32 4.31 20.53 13.88
N ASN A 33 5.49 20.29 14.45
CA ASN A 33 6.65 21.16 14.26
C ASN A 33 7.09 21.22 12.79
N TYR A 34 7.23 20.08 12.12
CA TYR A 34 7.59 20.05 10.69
C TYR A 34 6.52 20.70 9.82
N ALA A 35 5.24 20.49 10.10
CA ALA A 35 4.16 21.14 9.36
C ALA A 35 4.18 22.67 9.53
N LYS A 36 4.37 23.19 10.74
CA LYS A 36 4.37 24.65 11.00
C LYS A 36 5.66 25.35 10.57
N ASN A 37 6.80 24.77 10.91
CA ASN A 37 8.10 25.41 10.76
C ASN A 37 8.82 25.01 9.47
N GLY A 38 8.32 23.99 8.79
CA GLY A 38 8.79 23.50 7.51
C GLY A 38 9.99 22.56 7.57
N PHE A 39 10.24 21.89 6.46
CA PHE A 39 11.33 20.95 6.23
C PHE A 39 11.91 21.13 4.82
N PRO A 40 13.17 20.73 4.56
CA PRO A 40 13.71 20.72 3.21
C PRO A 40 13.03 19.62 2.38
N VAL A 41 12.51 19.97 1.21
CA VAL A 41 11.89 18.99 0.29
C VAL A 41 12.95 18.00 -0.18
N ALA A 42 12.71 16.71 0.05
CA ALA A 42 13.62 15.64 -0.37
C ALA A 42 13.60 15.44 -1.90
N PRO A 43 14.70 14.95 -2.52
CA PRO A 43 14.78 14.78 -3.97
C PRO A 43 13.67 13.92 -4.57
N ARG A 44 13.31 12.78 -3.97
CA ARG A 44 12.22 11.93 -4.46
C ARG A 44 10.88 12.66 -4.40
N VAL A 45 10.62 13.35 -3.29
CA VAL A 45 9.39 14.12 -3.08
C VAL A 45 9.27 15.26 -4.08
N ALA A 46 10.38 15.93 -4.44
CA ALA A 46 10.36 16.98 -5.47
C ALA A 46 9.95 16.42 -6.84
N LEU A 47 10.40 15.21 -7.21
CA LEU A 47 9.99 14.54 -8.44
C LEU A 47 8.49 14.19 -8.41
N ASP A 48 8.01 13.61 -7.30
CA ASP A 48 6.58 13.29 -7.11
C ASP A 48 5.69 14.55 -7.22
N TRP A 49 6.21 15.69 -6.77
CA TRP A 49 5.52 16.96 -6.86
C TRP A 49 5.38 17.46 -8.30
N VAL A 50 6.45 17.36 -9.10
CA VAL A 50 6.42 17.71 -10.53
C VAL A 50 5.42 16.82 -11.27
N ASP A 51 5.46 15.50 -11.04
CA ASP A 51 4.56 14.53 -11.67
C ASP A 51 3.08 14.84 -11.37
N ASN A 52 2.78 15.42 -10.20
CA ASN A 52 1.42 15.73 -9.76
C ASN A 52 1.03 17.22 -9.87
N LEU A 53 1.92 18.08 -10.39
CA LEU A 53 1.66 19.52 -10.49
C LEU A 53 0.38 19.84 -11.28
N PRO A 54 0.09 19.22 -12.45
CA PRO A 54 -1.16 19.48 -13.16
C PRO A 54 -2.42 19.21 -12.33
N LYS A 55 -2.38 18.16 -11.49
CA LYS A 55 -3.47 17.83 -10.56
C LYS A 55 -3.62 18.89 -9.48
N LEU A 56 -2.51 19.32 -8.88
CA LEU A 56 -2.52 20.35 -7.84
C LEU A 56 -3.02 21.70 -8.36
N LEU A 57 -2.65 22.06 -9.60
CA LEU A 57 -3.10 23.30 -10.24
C LEU A 57 -4.59 23.29 -10.61
N SER A 58 -5.23 22.12 -10.69
CA SER A 58 -6.65 22.00 -11.00
C SER A 58 -7.58 22.38 -9.84
N ASP A 59 -7.03 22.50 -8.62
CA ASP A 59 -7.76 22.93 -7.42
C ASP A 59 -7.14 24.22 -6.88
N GLU A 60 -7.95 25.28 -6.74
CA GLU A 60 -7.44 26.61 -6.33
C GLU A 60 -6.76 26.58 -4.96
N VAL A 61 -7.28 25.77 -4.03
CA VAL A 61 -6.77 25.68 -2.65
C VAL A 61 -5.43 24.97 -2.63
N SER A 62 -5.36 23.78 -3.23
CA SER A 62 -4.13 23.01 -3.36
C SER A 62 -3.08 23.74 -4.18
N SER A 63 -3.47 24.40 -5.28
CA SER A 63 -2.57 25.22 -6.09
C SER A 63 -1.89 26.29 -5.23
N LYS A 64 -2.66 26.99 -4.39
CA LYS A 64 -2.12 28.06 -3.53
C LYS A 64 -1.26 27.53 -2.37
N ILE A 65 -1.62 26.40 -1.77
CA ILE A 65 -0.98 25.89 -0.55
C ILE A 65 0.19 24.95 -0.86
N LEU A 66 0.04 24.12 -1.88
CA LEU A 66 0.97 23.06 -2.27
C LEU A 66 1.83 23.44 -3.49
N THR A 67 1.95 24.71 -3.85
CA THR A 67 2.92 25.14 -4.87
C THR A 67 3.69 26.37 -4.39
N VAL A 68 4.82 26.63 -5.03
CA VAL A 68 5.59 27.85 -4.84
C VAL A 68 5.37 28.72 -6.07
N SER A 69 4.41 29.65 -5.98
CA SER A 69 4.02 30.53 -7.09
C SER A 69 3.54 29.77 -8.34
N GLY A 70 2.78 28.68 -8.15
CA GLY A 70 2.28 27.85 -9.24
C GLY A 70 3.25 26.76 -9.71
N GLU A 71 4.45 26.70 -9.12
CA GLU A 71 5.48 25.71 -9.48
C GLU A 71 5.69 24.67 -8.38
N ALA A 72 6.09 23.46 -8.77
CA ALA A 72 6.50 22.44 -7.81
C ALA A 72 7.77 22.90 -7.05
N PRO A 73 7.83 22.77 -5.71
CA PRO A 73 9.02 23.10 -4.94
C PRO A 73 10.19 22.20 -5.34
N LYS A 74 11.34 22.83 -5.62
CA LYS A 74 12.59 22.12 -5.93
C LYS A 74 13.13 21.42 -4.68
N ALA A 75 13.89 20.35 -4.88
CA ALA A 75 14.63 19.70 -3.80
C ALA A 75 15.48 20.72 -2.99
N GLY A 76 15.48 20.58 -1.67
CA GLY A 76 16.13 21.51 -0.74
C GLY A 76 15.33 22.78 -0.43
N THR A 77 14.26 23.09 -1.16
CA THR A 77 13.34 24.18 -0.81
C THR A 77 12.73 23.91 0.56
N LYS A 78 12.72 24.91 1.44
CA LYS A 78 12.02 24.81 2.73
C LYS A 78 10.52 24.96 2.49
N PHE A 79 9.75 23.92 2.79
CA PHE A 79 8.30 23.89 2.60
C PHE A 79 7.56 23.69 3.93
N ALA A 80 6.47 24.42 4.16
CA ALA A 80 5.68 24.38 5.39
C ALA A 80 4.17 24.38 5.07
N GLN A 81 3.38 23.71 5.93
CA GLN A 81 1.92 23.68 5.89
C GLN A 81 1.34 24.06 7.27
N PRO A 82 1.32 25.35 7.65
CA PRO A 82 0.87 25.77 8.97
C PRO A 82 -0.59 25.39 9.30
N LEU A 83 -1.47 25.35 8.30
CA LEU A 83 -2.87 24.91 8.46
C LEU A 83 -2.94 23.45 8.90
N LEU A 84 -2.22 22.56 8.19
CA LEU A 84 -2.10 21.15 8.59
C LEU A 84 -1.48 21.01 9.99
N GLY A 85 -0.51 21.86 10.33
CA GLY A 85 0.08 21.90 11.67
C GLY A 85 -0.92 22.29 12.77
N ASN A 86 -1.88 23.17 12.49
CA ASN A 86 -2.97 23.50 13.42
C ASN A 86 -3.97 22.35 13.53
N THR A 87 -4.32 21.71 12.42
CA THR A 87 -5.17 20.52 12.37
C THR A 87 -4.57 19.37 13.20
N LEU A 88 -3.28 19.07 13.01
CA LEU A 88 -2.58 18.06 13.81
C LEU A 88 -2.56 18.41 15.30
N ALA A 89 -2.41 19.68 15.66
CA ALA A 89 -2.46 20.12 17.06
C ALA A 89 -3.87 19.97 17.67
N ALA A 90 -4.93 20.21 16.89
CA ALA A 90 -6.30 19.97 17.32
C ALA A 90 -6.56 18.48 17.55
N ILE A 91 -6.12 17.60 16.63
CA ILE A 91 -6.20 16.14 16.77
C ILE A 91 -5.41 15.67 17.99
N ALA A 92 -4.22 16.22 18.22
CA ALA A 92 -3.38 15.83 19.34
C ALA A 92 -4.04 16.12 20.71
N LYS A 93 -4.85 17.18 20.78
CA LYS A 93 -5.60 17.58 21.98
C LYS A 93 -6.96 16.91 22.11
N GLY A 94 -7.73 16.83 21.02
CA GLY A 94 -9.12 16.37 21.02
C GLY A 94 -9.32 14.97 20.45
N GLY A 95 -8.24 14.27 20.11
CA GLY A 95 -8.26 12.90 19.60
C GLY A 95 -9.09 12.77 18.33
N ARG A 96 -9.88 11.70 18.29
CA ARG A 96 -10.78 11.36 17.18
C ARG A 96 -11.77 12.50 16.89
N ASP A 97 -12.46 12.99 17.90
CA ASP A 97 -13.62 13.88 17.73
C ASP A 97 -13.22 15.24 17.16
N ALA A 98 -11.99 15.69 17.43
CA ALA A 98 -11.44 16.88 16.77
C ALA A 98 -11.47 16.77 15.24
N PHE A 99 -11.26 15.58 14.67
CA PHE A 99 -11.25 15.35 13.22
C PHE A 99 -12.64 15.06 12.64
N TYR A 100 -13.47 14.31 13.37
CA TYR A 100 -14.69 13.72 12.80
C TYR A 100 -16.00 14.44 13.16
N THR A 101 -16.03 15.29 14.21
CA THR A 101 -17.31 15.86 14.72
C THR A 101 -17.29 17.38 14.92
N GLY A 102 -16.24 18.09 14.51
CA GLY A 102 -16.10 19.53 14.72
C GLY A 102 -15.70 20.31 13.46
N GLU A 103 -15.08 21.47 13.66
CA GLU A 103 -14.70 22.42 12.59
C GLU A 103 -13.88 21.76 11.47
N ILE A 104 -13.09 20.72 11.78
CA ILE A 104 -12.31 19.99 10.78
C ILE A 104 -13.22 19.20 9.81
N ALA A 105 -14.20 18.48 10.35
CA ALA A 105 -15.19 17.76 9.55
C ALA A 105 -16.06 18.72 8.74
N GLU A 106 -16.48 19.83 9.35
CA GLU A 106 -17.26 20.89 8.70
C GLU A 106 -16.51 21.49 7.49
N ASP A 107 -15.21 21.77 7.62
CA ASP A 107 -14.39 22.29 6.52
C ASP A 107 -14.30 21.29 5.35
N MET A 108 -14.04 20.00 5.65
CA MET A 108 -13.98 18.96 4.62
C MET A 108 -15.33 18.74 3.92
N VAL A 109 -16.43 18.60 4.68
CA VAL A 109 -17.77 18.38 4.14
C VAL A 109 -18.22 19.58 3.31
N THR A 110 -18.02 20.80 3.83
CA THR A 110 -18.33 22.02 3.08
C THR A 110 -17.56 22.06 1.77
N ARG A 111 -16.24 21.79 1.81
CA ARG A 111 -15.41 21.78 0.60
C ARG A 111 -15.92 20.77 -0.42
N LEU A 112 -16.19 19.53 0.00
CA LEU A 112 -16.68 18.48 -0.89
C LEU A 112 -18.04 18.83 -1.51
N ASN A 113 -18.97 19.35 -0.72
CA ASN A 113 -20.31 19.69 -1.21
C ASN A 113 -20.30 20.88 -2.18
N THR A 114 -19.39 21.84 -2.03
CA THR A 114 -19.20 22.91 -3.04
C THR A 114 -18.75 22.38 -4.41
N LEU A 115 -18.17 21.18 -4.45
CA LEU A 115 -17.71 20.50 -5.66
C LEU A 115 -18.69 19.41 -6.13
N GLY A 116 -19.90 19.36 -5.57
CA GLY A 116 -20.92 18.36 -5.90
C GLY A 116 -20.78 17.03 -5.16
N GLY A 117 -19.96 16.97 -4.10
CA GLY A 117 -19.96 15.85 -3.15
C GLY A 117 -21.32 15.67 -2.47
N LEU A 118 -21.54 14.46 -1.96
CA LEU A 118 -22.78 14.07 -1.25
C LEU A 118 -22.51 13.75 0.22
N HIS A 119 -21.34 14.16 0.73
CA HIS A 119 -20.88 13.82 2.05
C HIS A 119 -21.68 14.61 3.10
N THR A 120 -21.98 13.94 4.20
CA THR A 120 -22.65 14.50 5.37
C THR A 120 -21.70 14.53 6.56
N LEU A 121 -22.02 15.33 7.57
CA LEU A 121 -21.29 15.28 8.84
C LEU A 121 -21.47 13.91 9.53
N ASP A 122 -22.62 13.26 9.35
CA ASP A 122 -22.89 11.93 9.90
C ASP A 122 -21.99 10.84 9.30
N ASP A 123 -21.65 10.95 8.00
CA ASP A 123 -20.67 10.05 7.36
C ASP A 123 -19.29 10.14 8.06
N PHE A 124 -18.88 11.35 8.45
CA PHE A 124 -17.63 11.56 9.18
C PHE A 124 -17.74 11.13 10.64
N ALA A 125 -18.82 11.52 11.32
CA ALA A 125 -19.05 11.22 12.73
C ALA A 125 -19.19 9.71 13.01
N SER A 126 -19.67 8.93 12.04
CA SER A 126 -19.80 7.47 12.14
C SER A 126 -18.51 6.70 11.80
N CYS A 127 -17.46 7.37 11.34
CA CYS A 127 -16.21 6.72 10.96
C CYS A 127 -15.50 6.10 12.18
N VAL A 128 -15.25 4.80 12.12
CA VAL A 128 -14.54 4.03 13.14
C VAL A 128 -13.45 3.17 12.49
N ALA A 129 -12.48 2.74 13.30
CA ALA A 129 -11.48 1.76 12.89
C ALA A 129 -11.82 0.41 13.51
N ASP A 130 -11.84 -0.65 12.71
CA ASP A 130 -12.17 -2.00 13.13
C ASP A 130 -10.92 -2.80 13.49
N TYR A 131 -11.02 -3.71 14.47
CA TYR A 131 -10.04 -4.79 14.62
C TYR A 131 -10.57 -5.97 13.83
N VAL A 132 -9.72 -6.54 13.00
CA VAL A 132 -10.05 -7.65 12.13
C VAL A 132 -9.04 -8.77 12.34
N GLU A 133 -9.49 -10.01 12.17
CA GLU A 133 -8.60 -11.16 12.22
C GLU A 133 -7.79 -11.23 10.91
N PRO A 134 -6.45 -11.34 10.96
CA PRO A 134 -5.63 -11.52 9.77
C PRO A 134 -5.96 -12.83 9.04
N ILE A 135 -5.83 -12.80 7.72
CA ILE A 135 -5.80 -14.01 6.91
C ILE A 135 -4.35 -14.45 6.74
N SER A 136 -4.12 -15.76 6.62
CA SER A 136 -2.75 -16.27 6.59
C SER A 136 -2.58 -17.55 5.79
N VAL A 137 -1.33 -17.82 5.40
CA VAL A 137 -0.92 -19.08 4.77
C VAL A 137 0.43 -19.53 5.31
N SER A 138 0.66 -20.84 5.35
CA SER A 138 1.99 -21.38 5.60
C SER A 138 2.87 -21.30 4.36
N TYR A 139 4.11 -20.83 4.51
CA TYR A 139 5.11 -20.78 3.46
C TYR A 139 6.51 -21.03 4.05
N LYS A 140 7.23 -22.06 3.59
CA LYS A 140 8.58 -22.43 4.07
C LYS A 140 8.71 -22.47 5.61
N ASN A 141 7.78 -23.16 6.29
CA ASN A 141 7.72 -23.26 7.76
C ASN A 141 7.52 -21.92 8.50
N HIS A 142 7.04 -20.90 7.81
CA HIS A 142 6.58 -19.63 8.38
C HIS A 142 5.10 -19.44 8.08
N THR A 143 4.45 -18.56 8.81
CA THR A 143 3.09 -18.09 8.53
C THR A 143 3.17 -16.66 8.03
N ILE A 144 2.61 -16.41 6.85
CA ILE A 144 2.54 -15.08 6.24
C ILE A 144 1.13 -14.55 6.49
N ASN A 145 1.04 -13.41 7.16
CA ASN A 145 -0.22 -12.80 7.58
C ASN A 145 -0.44 -11.51 6.81
N GLU A 146 -1.68 -11.30 6.39
CA GLU A 146 -2.15 -10.13 5.67
C GLU A 146 -3.50 -9.67 6.24
N CYS A 147 -3.85 -8.40 6.02
CA CYS A 147 -5.21 -7.95 6.32
C CYS A 147 -6.25 -8.70 5.45
N PRO A 148 -7.43 -9.04 6.02
CA PRO A 148 -8.52 -9.63 5.26
C PRO A 148 -9.07 -8.65 4.20
N PRO A 149 -9.95 -9.12 3.29
CA PRO A 149 -10.76 -8.24 2.48
C PRO A 149 -11.46 -7.16 3.32
N ASN A 150 -11.66 -5.94 2.82
CA ASN A 150 -11.58 -5.48 1.43
C ASN A 150 -10.17 -5.15 0.91
N GLY A 151 -9.09 -5.48 1.65
CA GLY A 151 -7.72 -5.36 1.17
C GLY A 151 -7.34 -6.41 0.12
N GLN A 152 -6.27 -6.15 -0.64
CA GLN A 152 -5.72 -7.08 -1.64
C GLN A 152 -4.64 -8.05 -1.09
N GLY A 153 -4.52 -8.18 0.22
CA GLY A 153 -3.48 -9.00 0.87
C GLY A 153 -3.60 -10.48 0.51
N ILE A 154 -4.83 -10.95 0.33
CA ILE A 154 -5.14 -12.30 -0.17
C ILE A 154 -4.46 -12.63 -1.50
N CYS A 155 -4.17 -11.64 -2.35
CA CYS A 155 -3.47 -11.90 -3.60
C CYS A 155 -2.00 -12.30 -3.35
N ALA A 156 -1.35 -11.71 -2.35
CA ALA A 156 0.02 -12.09 -1.97
C ALA A 156 0.03 -13.54 -1.47
N LEU A 157 -0.97 -13.90 -0.65
CA LEU A 157 -1.16 -15.25 -0.13
C LEU A 157 -1.43 -16.26 -1.26
N ILE A 158 -2.30 -15.96 -2.22
CA ILE A 158 -2.54 -16.81 -3.41
C ILE A 158 -1.24 -17.01 -4.19
N ILE A 159 -0.50 -15.93 -4.48
CA ILE A 159 0.77 -16.01 -5.21
C ILE A 159 1.75 -16.92 -4.46
N LEU A 160 1.98 -16.69 -3.16
CA LEU A 160 2.87 -17.52 -2.34
C LEU A 160 2.43 -18.99 -2.32
N ARG A 161 1.14 -19.27 -2.17
CA ARG A 161 0.66 -20.65 -2.22
C ARG A 161 0.90 -21.31 -3.58
N ILE A 162 0.75 -20.59 -4.70
CA ILE A 162 1.15 -21.09 -6.02
C ILE A 162 2.67 -21.35 -6.09
N LEU A 163 3.49 -20.41 -5.63
CA LEU A 163 4.96 -20.55 -5.63
C LEU A 163 5.42 -21.76 -4.80
N SER A 164 4.70 -22.12 -3.74
CA SER A 164 5.04 -23.25 -2.85
C SER A 164 5.05 -24.62 -3.55
N HIS A 165 4.46 -24.73 -4.73
CA HIS A 165 4.51 -25.93 -5.57
C HIS A 165 5.81 -26.09 -6.36
N TYR A 166 6.70 -25.10 -6.34
CA TYR A 166 7.93 -25.05 -7.13
C TYR A 166 9.15 -24.99 -6.23
N ASN A 167 10.24 -25.63 -6.65
CA ASN A 167 11.54 -25.45 -6.02
C ASN A 167 12.23 -24.19 -6.57
N MET A 168 11.91 -23.04 -5.97
CA MET A 168 12.36 -21.72 -6.41
C MET A 168 13.88 -21.56 -6.51
N GLU A 169 14.65 -22.26 -5.66
CA GLU A 169 16.12 -22.27 -5.67
C GLU A 169 16.68 -22.91 -6.96
N SER A 170 15.99 -23.93 -7.48
CA SER A 170 16.42 -24.65 -8.69
C SER A 170 16.05 -23.95 -10.00
N LEU A 171 15.17 -22.96 -9.95
CA LEU A 171 14.69 -22.22 -11.12
C LEU A 171 15.75 -21.21 -11.59
N THR A 172 15.77 -20.92 -12.88
CA THR A 172 16.52 -19.76 -13.38
C THR A 172 15.83 -18.46 -12.96
N GLU A 173 16.53 -17.32 -13.06
CA GLU A 173 15.91 -16.02 -12.79
C GLU A 173 14.73 -15.73 -13.74
N ALA A 174 14.86 -16.07 -15.03
CA ALA A 174 13.77 -15.93 -16.00
C ALA A 174 12.57 -16.82 -15.65
N ASP A 175 12.81 -18.05 -15.17
CA ASP A 175 11.74 -18.94 -14.70
C ASP A 175 11.02 -18.36 -13.49
N ARG A 176 11.74 -17.80 -12.51
CA ARG A 176 11.14 -17.15 -11.34
C ARG A 176 10.30 -15.93 -11.74
N ILE A 177 10.80 -15.08 -12.63
CA ILE A 177 10.06 -13.91 -13.13
C ILE A 177 8.82 -14.34 -13.90
N HIS A 178 8.94 -15.34 -14.77
CA HIS A 178 7.80 -15.88 -15.52
C HIS A 178 6.75 -16.47 -14.56
N LEU A 179 7.15 -17.29 -13.59
CA LEU A 179 6.26 -17.90 -12.62
C LEU A 179 5.55 -16.85 -11.77
N LEU A 180 6.28 -15.85 -11.24
CA LEU A 180 5.71 -14.74 -10.50
C LEU A 180 4.70 -13.97 -11.35
N ALA A 181 5.01 -13.71 -12.62
CA ALA A 181 4.11 -13.03 -13.54
C ALA A 181 2.80 -13.80 -13.75
N GLU A 182 2.86 -15.11 -14.04
CA GLU A 182 1.66 -15.92 -14.26
C GLU A 182 0.84 -16.10 -12.97
N ALA A 183 1.49 -16.33 -11.82
CA ALA A 183 0.82 -16.39 -10.52
C ALA A 183 0.15 -15.06 -10.16
N THR A 184 0.81 -13.93 -10.45
CA THR A 184 0.24 -12.58 -10.24
C THR A 184 -1.01 -12.39 -11.08
N LYS A 185 -0.98 -12.72 -12.38
CA LYS A 185 -2.16 -12.60 -13.26
C LYS A 185 -3.34 -13.42 -12.73
N LEU A 186 -3.09 -14.66 -12.29
CA LEU A 186 -4.11 -15.53 -11.72
C LEU A 186 -4.70 -14.95 -10.41
N ALA A 187 -3.85 -14.50 -9.50
CA ALA A 187 -4.29 -13.92 -8.23
C ALA A 187 -5.11 -12.64 -8.44
N TYR A 188 -4.72 -11.79 -9.40
CA TYR A 188 -5.41 -10.53 -9.67
C TYR A 188 -6.73 -10.78 -10.42
N HIS A 189 -6.81 -11.85 -11.21
CA HIS A 189 -8.09 -12.30 -11.74
C HIS A 189 -9.07 -12.72 -10.63
N GLN A 190 -8.60 -13.42 -9.59
CA GLN A 190 -9.44 -13.71 -8.41
C GLN A 190 -9.81 -12.42 -7.66
N ARG A 191 -8.86 -11.50 -7.54
CA ARG A 191 -9.09 -10.20 -6.89
C ARG A 191 -10.27 -9.47 -7.49
N ASP A 192 -10.23 -9.30 -8.80
CA ASP A 192 -11.22 -8.52 -9.54
C ASP A 192 -12.60 -9.22 -9.52
N ALA A 193 -12.63 -10.55 -9.46
CA ALA A 193 -13.87 -11.32 -9.39
C ALA A 193 -14.55 -11.32 -8.00
N TYR A 194 -13.79 -11.28 -6.90
CA TYR A 194 -14.34 -11.56 -5.56
C TYR A 194 -14.14 -10.46 -4.52
N ILE A 195 -13.10 -9.64 -4.62
CA ILE A 195 -12.68 -8.78 -3.50
C ILE A 195 -13.49 -7.48 -3.48
N SER A 196 -14.21 -7.28 -2.38
CA SER A 196 -15.07 -6.13 -2.13
C SER A 196 -15.22 -5.90 -0.61
N ASP A 197 -16.16 -5.05 -0.19
CA ASP A 197 -16.47 -4.87 1.23
C ASP A 197 -17.14 -6.12 1.82
N PRO A 198 -16.56 -6.79 2.83
CA PRO A 198 -17.18 -7.94 3.47
C PRO A 198 -18.49 -7.62 4.22
N SER A 199 -18.78 -6.34 4.49
CA SER A 199 -20.07 -5.93 5.05
C SER A 199 -21.20 -5.95 4.01
N PHE A 200 -20.88 -6.05 2.73
CA PHE A 200 -21.85 -6.03 1.61
C PHE A 200 -21.88 -7.35 0.83
N ASN A 201 -20.76 -8.07 0.75
CA ASN A 201 -20.68 -9.35 0.05
C ASN A 201 -19.94 -10.39 0.88
N GLU A 202 -20.36 -11.65 0.78
CA GLU A 202 -19.60 -12.78 1.31
C GLU A 202 -18.41 -13.08 0.39
N ILE A 203 -17.21 -13.10 0.97
CA ILE A 203 -15.97 -13.32 0.23
C ILE A 203 -15.42 -14.69 0.64
N PRO A 204 -15.28 -15.65 -0.29
CA PRO A 204 -14.95 -17.04 0.04
C PRO A 204 -13.45 -17.22 0.29
N VAL A 205 -12.92 -16.56 1.32
CA VAL A 205 -11.48 -16.53 1.66
C VAL A 205 -10.91 -17.94 1.82
N ASP A 206 -11.57 -18.81 2.57
CA ASP A 206 -11.10 -20.17 2.84
C ASP A 206 -10.99 -21.01 1.56
N TRP A 207 -11.96 -20.85 0.64
CA TRP A 207 -11.91 -21.52 -0.65
C TRP A 207 -10.82 -20.93 -1.56
N LEU A 208 -10.71 -19.59 -1.63
CA LEU A 208 -9.65 -18.89 -2.39
C LEU A 208 -8.25 -19.31 -1.93
N LEU A 209 -8.11 -19.63 -0.64
CA LEU A 209 -6.89 -20.11 -0.01
C LEU A 209 -6.93 -21.62 0.31
N SER A 210 -7.70 -22.43 -0.42
CA SER A 210 -7.73 -23.90 -0.26
C SER A 210 -6.70 -24.62 -1.15
N ASP A 211 -6.25 -25.82 -0.77
CA ASP A 211 -5.37 -26.66 -1.62
C ASP A 211 -5.99 -26.95 -2.99
N GLU A 212 -7.30 -27.20 -3.01
CA GLU A 212 -8.04 -27.51 -4.24
C GLU A 212 -7.99 -26.35 -5.23
N HIS A 213 -8.34 -25.14 -4.78
CA HIS A 213 -8.38 -23.96 -5.65
C HIS A 213 -6.99 -23.55 -6.11
N ILE A 214 -6.00 -23.50 -5.19
CA ILE A 214 -4.62 -23.18 -5.57
C ILE A 214 -4.06 -24.21 -6.54
N GLY A 215 -4.31 -25.50 -6.33
CA GLY A 215 -3.92 -26.55 -7.27
C GLY A 215 -4.56 -26.38 -8.65
N ALA A 216 -5.81 -25.90 -8.73
CA ALA A 216 -6.47 -25.58 -9.99
C ALA A 216 -5.87 -24.36 -10.70
N LEU A 217 -5.47 -23.32 -9.95
CA LEU A 217 -4.76 -22.15 -10.51
C LEU A 217 -3.36 -22.54 -11.00
N GLN A 218 -2.60 -23.28 -10.19
CA GLN A 218 -1.24 -23.71 -10.52
C GLN A 218 -1.17 -24.50 -11.82
N LYS A 219 -2.13 -25.41 -12.07
CA LYS A 219 -2.22 -26.19 -13.32
C LYS A 219 -2.44 -25.34 -14.57
N GLN A 220 -2.83 -24.08 -14.43
CA GLN A 220 -2.97 -23.15 -15.55
C GLN A 220 -1.64 -22.53 -15.97
N ILE A 221 -0.57 -22.65 -15.18
CA ILE A 221 0.72 -22.06 -15.51
C ILE A 221 1.48 -22.98 -16.47
N ASP A 222 1.82 -22.45 -17.64
CA ASP A 222 2.71 -23.08 -18.60
C ASP A 222 4.08 -22.40 -18.52
N MET A 223 5.06 -23.07 -17.93
CA MET A 223 6.40 -22.50 -17.72
C MET A 223 7.11 -22.06 -19.01
N ALA A 224 6.69 -22.55 -20.18
CA ALA A 224 7.26 -22.18 -21.46
C ALA A 224 6.48 -21.06 -22.17
N LYS A 225 5.27 -20.70 -21.72
CA LYS A 225 4.38 -19.80 -22.46
C LYS A 225 3.53 -18.92 -21.55
N ALA A 226 3.68 -17.60 -21.72
CA ALA A 226 2.86 -16.60 -21.05
C ALA A 226 1.39 -16.68 -21.49
N LYS A 227 0.47 -16.61 -20.52
CA LYS A 227 -0.96 -16.48 -20.80
C LYS A 227 -1.43 -15.03 -20.74
N SER A 228 -2.49 -14.81 -21.50
CA SER A 228 -3.27 -13.58 -21.53
C SER A 228 -4.53 -13.81 -20.71
N TYR A 229 -4.65 -13.14 -19.57
CA TYR A 229 -5.91 -13.08 -18.81
C TYR A 229 -6.68 -11.82 -19.24
N GLY A 230 -7.98 -11.70 -19.02
CA GLY A 230 -8.71 -10.49 -19.45
C GLY A 230 -8.10 -9.20 -18.87
N PRO A 231 -8.27 -8.03 -19.52
CA PRO A 231 -7.80 -6.76 -18.95
C PRO A 231 -8.50 -6.48 -17.62
N SER A 232 -7.75 -5.94 -16.64
CA SER A 232 -8.32 -5.43 -15.39
C SER A 232 -8.95 -4.06 -15.64
N ASP A 233 -10.14 -3.83 -15.11
CA ASP A 233 -10.79 -2.51 -15.09
C ASP A 233 -10.42 -1.69 -13.85
N PHE A 234 -9.58 -2.25 -12.97
CA PHE A 234 -9.16 -1.58 -11.75
C PHE A 234 -8.15 -0.45 -12.05
N PRO A 235 -8.34 0.75 -11.48
CA PRO A 235 -7.44 1.87 -11.75
C PRO A 235 -6.02 1.65 -11.22
N SER A 236 -5.04 1.99 -12.06
CA SER A 236 -3.63 1.98 -11.69
C SER A 236 -3.26 3.17 -10.79
N HIS A 237 -2.40 2.92 -9.80
CA HIS A 237 -1.78 3.94 -8.96
C HIS A 237 -0.52 3.37 -8.29
N THR A 238 0.41 4.24 -7.86
CA THR A 238 1.74 3.82 -7.36
C THR A 238 2.10 4.35 -5.98
N ASP A 239 1.29 5.26 -5.40
CA ASP A 239 1.68 6.06 -4.24
C ASP A 239 1.13 5.52 -2.93
N THR A 240 2.02 5.23 -1.98
CA THR A 240 1.69 4.75 -0.64
C THR A 240 2.91 4.93 0.26
N THR A 241 2.69 5.17 1.56
CA THR A 241 3.74 5.18 2.58
C THR A 241 3.54 3.99 3.52
N TYR A 242 4.60 3.21 3.73
CA TYR A 242 4.69 2.08 4.65
C TYR A 242 5.78 2.37 5.68
N LEU A 243 5.58 1.90 6.90
CA LEU A 243 6.56 1.93 7.98
C LEU A 243 6.39 0.68 8.86
N CYS A 244 7.47 0.27 9.51
CA CYS A 244 7.44 -0.74 10.54
C CYS A 244 8.31 -0.36 11.73
N CYS A 245 7.96 -0.91 12.88
CA CYS A 245 8.71 -0.73 14.13
C CYS A 245 8.66 -2.02 14.93
N VAL A 246 9.76 -2.33 15.62
CA VAL A 246 9.84 -3.35 16.65
C VAL A 246 10.47 -2.70 17.88
N ASP A 247 9.82 -2.82 19.04
CA ASP A 247 10.33 -2.25 20.29
C ASP A 247 11.08 -3.27 21.15
N VAL A 248 11.58 -2.81 22.31
CA VAL A 248 12.36 -3.61 23.26
C VAL A 248 11.55 -4.74 23.92
N ASP A 249 10.23 -4.59 23.99
CA ASP A 249 9.33 -5.59 24.57
C ASP A 249 8.90 -6.64 23.52
N GLY A 250 9.35 -6.48 22.27
CA GLY A 250 9.04 -7.36 21.15
C GLY A 250 7.70 -7.04 20.48
N ASN A 251 7.07 -5.90 20.78
CA ASN A 251 5.90 -5.46 20.04
C ASN A 251 6.33 -5.09 18.62
N ALA A 252 5.59 -5.57 17.63
CA ALA A 252 5.87 -5.32 16.22
C ALA A 252 4.67 -4.68 15.55
N ILE A 253 4.93 -3.62 14.78
CA ILE A 253 3.91 -2.91 14.00
C ILE A 253 4.31 -2.93 12.53
N SER A 254 3.38 -3.39 11.69
CA SER A 254 3.40 -3.25 10.23
C SER A 254 2.31 -2.24 9.86
N PHE A 255 2.68 -1.06 9.37
CA PHE A 255 1.77 0.08 9.29
C PHE A 255 1.81 0.76 7.92
N ILE A 256 0.64 0.98 7.32
CA ILE A 256 0.53 1.53 5.97
C ILE A 256 -0.57 2.59 5.88
N ASN A 257 -0.29 3.70 5.21
CA ASN A 257 -1.24 4.78 4.92
C ASN A 257 -1.11 5.23 3.47
N SER A 258 -2.21 5.64 2.85
CA SER A 258 -2.20 6.16 1.47
C SER A 258 -3.37 7.10 1.22
N LEU A 259 -3.14 8.08 0.33
CA LEU A 259 -4.21 8.87 -0.30
C LEU A 259 -4.75 8.23 -1.60
N PHE A 260 -4.40 6.97 -1.86
CA PHE A 260 -4.51 6.25 -3.12
C PHE A 260 -3.51 6.73 -4.18
N SER A 261 -3.84 7.74 -4.96
CA SER A 261 -2.88 8.32 -5.92
C SER A 261 -2.00 9.37 -5.24
N GLY A 262 -0.90 9.77 -5.88
CA GLY A 262 -0.04 10.87 -5.46
C GLY A 262 -0.86 12.14 -5.28
N PHE A 263 -0.74 12.78 -4.13
CA PHE A 263 -1.59 13.91 -3.72
C PHE A 263 -3.11 13.62 -3.73
N GLY A 264 -3.50 12.34 -3.72
CA GLY A 264 -4.89 11.88 -3.70
C GLY A 264 -5.72 12.45 -4.84
N SER A 265 -6.83 13.08 -4.45
CA SER A 265 -7.76 13.76 -5.36
C SER A 265 -7.25 15.10 -5.87
N GLY A 266 -6.21 15.67 -5.25
CA GLY A 266 -5.83 17.07 -5.46
C GLY A 266 -6.77 18.08 -4.79
N ILE A 267 -7.88 17.65 -4.17
CA ILE A 267 -8.83 18.52 -3.48
C ILE A 267 -8.35 18.73 -2.04
N MET A 268 -8.18 20.00 -1.65
CA MET A 268 -7.80 20.37 -0.29
C MET A 268 -8.90 21.16 0.43
N ALA A 269 -9.10 20.84 1.70
CA ALA A 269 -9.98 21.60 2.61
C ALA A 269 -9.29 22.91 3.03
N ALA A 270 -9.98 24.03 2.81
CA ALA A 270 -9.35 25.35 2.73
C ALA A 270 -8.91 25.91 4.07
N LYS A 271 -9.60 25.58 5.17
CA LYS A 271 -9.29 26.09 6.51
C LYS A 271 -8.31 25.17 7.26
N THR A 272 -8.34 23.88 6.96
CA THR A 272 -7.62 22.84 7.70
C THR A 272 -6.35 22.35 7.00
N GLY A 273 -6.22 22.59 5.69
CA GLY A 273 -5.07 22.10 4.91
C GLY A 273 -5.08 20.58 4.73
N ILE A 274 -6.23 19.91 4.89
CA ILE A 274 -6.35 18.47 4.66
C ILE A 274 -6.47 18.22 3.17
N LEU A 275 -5.51 17.48 2.61
CA LEU A 275 -5.58 16.96 1.26
C LEU A 275 -6.37 15.65 1.23
N LEU A 276 -7.42 15.58 0.42
CA LEU A 276 -8.37 14.48 0.41
C LEU A 276 -7.94 13.36 -0.52
N GLN A 277 -8.08 12.11 -0.06
CA GLN A 277 -7.77 10.93 -0.86
C GLN A 277 -8.74 10.72 -2.03
N ASN A 278 -8.35 9.91 -3.02
CA ASN A 278 -9.22 9.50 -4.13
C ASN A 278 -9.48 7.98 -4.17
N ARG A 279 -9.48 7.30 -3.01
CA ARG A 279 -9.68 5.85 -2.91
C ARG A 279 -11.01 5.35 -3.47
N GLY A 280 -12.05 6.17 -3.51
CA GLY A 280 -13.32 5.84 -4.15
C GLY A 280 -13.17 5.55 -5.65
N SER A 281 -12.07 5.95 -6.29
CA SER A 281 -11.75 5.50 -7.66
C SER A 281 -11.66 3.98 -7.79
N SER A 282 -11.36 3.27 -6.70
CA SER A 282 -11.30 1.81 -6.68
C SER A 282 -12.65 1.11 -6.80
N PHE A 283 -13.78 1.83 -6.81
CA PHE A 283 -15.08 1.21 -7.11
C PHE A 283 -15.26 0.89 -8.59
N ASN A 284 -16.03 -0.16 -8.86
CA ASN A 284 -16.58 -0.42 -10.19
C ASN A 284 -17.88 0.38 -10.39
N LEU A 285 -18.20 0.73 -11.64
CA LEU A 285 -19.45 1.40 -12.01
C LEU A 285 -20.46 0.44 -12.66
N ASN A 286 -20.06 -0.79 -12.98
CA ASN A 286 -20.96 -1.83 -13.42
C ASN A 286 -21.84 -2.28 -12.23
N PRO A 287 -23.18 -2.14 -12.30
CA PRO A 287 -24.10 -2.53 -11.23
C PRO A 287 -23.99 -4.00 -10.80
N ASP A 288 -23.55 -4.88 -11.71
CA ASP A 288 -23.46 -6.33 -11.45
C ASP A 288 -22.12 -6.74 -10.82
N HIS A 289 -21.18 -5.80 -10.64
CA HIS A 289 -19.86 -6.10 -10.10
C HIS A 289 -19.86 -6.10 -8.56
N VAL A 290 -19.20 -7.07 -7.92
CA VAL A 290 -19.16 -7.19 -6.44
C VAL A 290 -18.64 -5.93 -5.74
N ASN A 291 -17.70 -5.24 -6.38
CA ASN A 291 -17.12 -3.97 -5.93
C ASN A 291 -17.79 -2.73 -6.57
N CYS A 292 -19.07 -2.81 -6.96
CA CYS A 292 -19.84 -1.65 -7.42
C CYS A 292 -19.98 -0.60 -6.30
N ILE A 293 -20.03 0.68 -6.69
CA ILE A 293 -20.22 1.81 -5.77
C ILE A 293 -21.61 1.77 -5.10
N GLU A 294 -21.63 1.84 -3.77
CA GLU A 294 -22.85 1.86 -2.96
C GLU A 294 -22.66 2.77 -1.73
N GLY A 295 -23.76 3.30 -1.17
CA GLY A 295 -23.72 4.13 0.03
C GLY A 295 -23.23 3.34 1.25
N GLY A 296 -22.27 3.89 2.00
CA GLY A 296 -21.70 3.24 3.19
C GLY A 296 -20.70 2.10 2.91
N LYS A 297 -20.55 1.68 1.65
CA LYS A 297 -19.61 0.64 1.25
C LYS A 297 -18.17 1.17 1.21
N ARG A 298 -17.20 0.34 1.55
CA ARG A 298 -15.77 0.61 1.40
C ARG A 298 -15.29 0.05 0.05
N PRO A 299 -14.56 0.81 -0.77
CA PRO A 299 -14.05 0.29 -2.04
C PRO A 299 -12.93 -0.73 -1.78
N MET A 300 -12.69 -1.66 -2.70
CA MET A 300 -11.51 -2.52 -2.63
C MET A 300 -10.22 -1.69 -2.40
N HIS A 301 -9.39 -2.14 -1.46
CA HIS A 301 -8.26 -1.39 -0.98
C HIS A 301 -6.94 -2.03 -1.41
N THR A 302 -6.01 -1.19 -1.86
CA THR A 302 -4.70 -1.66 -2.34
C THR A 302 -3.62 -1.67 -1.27
N ILE A 303 -3.87 -1.13 -0.07
CA ILE A 303 -2.85 -1.04 0.98
C ILE A 303 -2.83 -2.35 1.76
N ILE A 304 -1.66 -2.96 1.90
CA ILE A 304 -1.49 -4.21 2.61
C ILE A 304 -0.24 -4.12 3.52
N PRO A 305 -0.40 -4.17 4.85
CA PRO A 305 0.71 -4.38 5.78
C PRO A 305 0.91 -5.89 6.01
N GLY A 306 2.14 -6.38 5.80
CA GLY A 306 2.49 -7.80 5.97
C GLY A 306 3.14 -8.08 7.32
N MET A 307 2.91 -9.29 7.85
CA MET A 307 3.59 -9.80 9.04
C MET A 307 3.99 -11.26 8.86
N VAL A 308 5.26 -11.59 9.11
CA VAL A 308 5.76 -12.96 9.17
C VAL A 308 5.76 -13.42 10.61
N THR A 309 5.17 -14.58 10.87
CA THR A 309 5.23 -15.28 12.16
C THR A 309 5.76 -16.69 11.96
N LYS A 310 6.26 -17.31 13.02
CA LYS A 310 6.66 -18.72 13.04
C LYS A 310 6.31 -19.28 14.41
N ASP A 311 5.54 -20.36 14.41
CA ASP A 311 4.90 -20.87 15.61
C ASP A 311 4.11 -19.74 16.30
N THR A 312 4.46 -19.40 17.56
CA THR A 312 3.84 -18.30 18.31
C THR A 312 4.67 -17.01 18.31
N LYS A 313 5.76 -16.94 17.52
CA LYS A 313 6.69 -15.81 17.53
C LYS A 313 6.52 -14.93 16.30
N THR A 314 6.59 -13.62 16.51
CA THR A 314 6.74 -12.65 15.43
C THR A 314 8.14 -12.73 14.86
N ILE A 315 8.25 -12.83 13.53
CA ILE A 315 9.53 -12.90 12.81
C ILE A 315 9.83 -11.59 12.11
N ALA A 316 8.87 -10.96 11.44
CA ALA A 316 9.10 -9.68 10.79
C ALA A 316 7.82 -8.92 10.44
N PRO A 317 7.64 -7.65 10.84
CA PRO A 317 6.79 -6.73 10.11
C PRO A 317 7.46 -6.33 8.79
N PHE A 318 6.72 -6.38 7.69
CA PHE A 318 7.22 -6.02 6.36
C PHE A 318 6.13 -5.42 5.47
N GLY A 319 6.54 -4.68 4.46
CA GLY A 319 5.61 -4.16 3.47
C GLY A 319 6.35 -3.67 2.23
N VAL A 320 5.74 -3.87 1.06
CA VAL A 320 6.24 -3.40 -0.23
C VAL A 320 5.19 -2.49 -0.84
N MET A 321 5.42 -1.17 -0.77
CA MET A 321 4.57 -0.12 -1.34
C MET A 321 4.52 -0.22 -2.87
N GLY A 322 3.53 0.44 -3.50
CA GLY A 322 3.41 0.49 -4.96
C GLY A 322 2.01 0.29 -5.52
N GLY A 323 0.97 0.57 -4.74
CA GLY A 323 -0.43 0.44 -5.15
C GLY A 323 -0.79 -0.94 -5.69
N GLN A 324 -0.98 -1.06 -7.00
CA GLN A 324 -1.26 -2.35 -7.62
C GLN A 324 -0.11 -3.36 -7.45
N TYR A 325 1.14 -2.92 -7.29
CA TYR A 325 2.28 -3.82 -7.16
C TYR A 325 2.36 -4.55 -5.81
N GLN A 326 1.69 -4.06 -4.76
CA GLN A 326 1.98 -4.47 -3.39
C GLN A 326 1.91 -5.99 -3.17
N SER A 327 0.86 -6.66 -3.64
CA SER A 327 0.70 -8.10 -3.42
C SER A 327 1.76 -8.95 -4.12
N ALA A 328 2.10 -8.59 -5.37
CA ALA A 328 3.20 -9.23 -6.09
C ALA A 328 4.56 -8.93 -5.43
N GLY A 329 4.75 -7.69 -4.96
CA GLY A 329 5.94 -7.26 -4.22
C GLY A 329 6.12 -8.01 -2.90
N HIS A 330 5.04 -8.18 -2.13
CA HIS A 330 5.04 -8.96 -0.88
C HIS A 330 5.46 -10.42 -1.16
N ALA A 331 4.84 -11.07 -2.13
CA ALA A 331 5.17 -12.45 -2.46
C ALA A 331 6.62 -12.60 -2.97
N ASN A 332 7.08 -11.69 -3.83
CA ASN A 332 8.45 -11.68 -4.33
C ASN A 332 9.48 -11.46 -3.21
N PHE A 333 9.24 -10.50 -2.32
CA PHE A 333 10.12 -10.23 -1.19
C PHE A 333 10.21 -11.43 -0.25
N ILE A 334 9.07 -12.04 0.11
CA ILE A 334 9.04 -13.22 0.98
C ILE A 334 9.71 -14.42 0.32
N SER A 335 9.49 -14.65 -0.98
CA SER A 335 10.18 -15.73 -1.71
C SER A 335 11.69 -15.49 -1.76
N ASN A 336 12.15 -14.26 -2.02
CA ASN A 336 13.57 -13.93 -1.99
C ASN A 336 14.24 -14.24 -0.64
N VAL A 337 13.57 -13.92 0.47
CA VAL A 337 14.11 -14.20 1.82
C VAL A 337 14.02 -15.69 2.16
N LEU A 338 12.84 -16.31 1.98
CA LEU A 338 12.56 -17.65 2.50
C LEU A 338 12.92 -18.80 1.54
N ASP A 339 12.85 -18.59 0.23
CA ASP A 339 13.32 -19.57 -0.75
C ASP A 339 14.79 -19.37 -1.09
N LEU A 340 15.21 -18.15 -1.42
CA LEU A 340 16.55 -17.91 -1.94
C LEU A 340 17.59 -17.62 -0.85
N GLY A 341 17.16 -17.51 0.40
CA GLY A 341 18.04 -17.27 1.55
C GLY A 341 18.72 -15.91 1.54
N LEU A 342 18.17 -14.93 0.80
CA LEU A 342 18.70 -13.57 0.77
C LEU A 342 18.45 -12.88 2.11
N ASP A 343 19.42 -12.07 2.56
CA ASP A 343 19.15 -11.18 3.69
C ASP A 343 18.11 -10.11 3.32
N VAL A 344 17.57 -9.45 4.34
CA VAL A 344 16.50 -8.46 4.18
C VAL A 344 16.86 -7.38 3.16
N GLN A 345 18.08 -6.83 3.21
CA GLN A 345 18.48 -5.76 2.29
C GLN A 345 18.73 -6.33 0.88
N GLN A 346 19.42 -7.46 0.78
CA GLN A 346 19.63 -8.16 -0.50
C GLN A 346 18.32 -8.47 -1.22
N ALA A 347 17.29 -8.91 -0.49
CA ALA A 347 15.97 -9.22 -1.04
C ALA A 347 15.26 -7.96 -1.55
N MET A 348 15.47 -6.80 -0.91
CA MET A 348 14.93 -5.50 -1.36
C MET A 348 15.66 -4.96 -2.58
N ASP A 349 16.98 -5.14 -2.63
CA ASP A 349 17.85 -4.64 -3.69
C ASP A 349 17.63 -5.36 -5.03
N GLN A 350 17.09 -6.58 -5.00
CA GLN A 350 16.78 -7.33 -6.23
C GLN A 350 15.93 -6.51 -7.20
N PRO A 351 16.22 -6.56 -8.52
CA PRO A 351 15.39 -5.92 -9.53
C PRO A 351 13.98 -6.52 -9.53
N ARG A 352 12.99 -5.69 -9.85
CA ARG A 352 11.56 -6.05 -9.73
C ARG A 352 10.84 -6.13 -11.06
N SER A 353 9.88 -7.04 -11.12
CA SER A 353 8.95 -7.20 -12.24
C SER A 353 7.50 -7.24 -11.76
N PHE A 354 6.57 -6.82 -12.60
CA PHE A 354 5.14 -6.83 -12.28
C PHE A 354 4.29 -7.09 -13.52
N ALA A 355 3.46 -8.14 -13.47
CA ALA A 355 2.50 -8.43 -14.53
C ALA A 355 1.17 -7.70 -14.27
N ILE A 356 0.84 -6.74 -15.12
CA ILE A 356 -0.41 -5.96 -15.04
C ILE A 356 -0.82 -5.50 -16.43
N ASN A 357 -2.14 -5.40 -16.69
CA ASN A 357 -2.68 -4.88 -17.94
C ASN A 357 -2.07 -5.52 -19.19
N GLN A 358 -1.88 -6.86 -19.16
CA GLN A 358 -1.28 -7.66 -20.24
C GLN A 358 0.19 -7.38 -20.53
N GLN A 359 0.83 -6.53 -19.74
CA GLN A 359 2.25 -6.21 -19.85
C GLN A 359 3.01 -6.79 -18.66
N LEU A 360 4.26 -7.16 -18.91
CA LEU A 360 5.23 -7.47 -17.88
C LEU A 360 6.14 -6.26 -17.73
N GLN A 361 5.84 -5.45 -16.71
CA GLN A 361 6.67 -4.33 -16.32
C GLN A 361 7.94 -4.84 -15.67
N MET A 362 9.09 -4.31 -16.05
CA MET A 362 10.39 -4.74 -15.54
C MET A 362 11.30 -3.54 -15.35
N GLU A 363 12.00 -3.50 -14.20
CA GLU A 363 13.08 -2.54 -13.99
C GLU A 363 14.24 -2.76 -14.97
N GLU A 364 14.98 -1.70 -15.31
CA GLU A 364 16.00 -1.74 -16.36
C GLU A 364 17.24 -2.60 -16.01
N ASN A 365 17.44 -2.91 -14.74
CA ASN A 365 18.66 -3.55 -14.23
C ASN A 365 18.72 -5.07 -14.50
N PHE A 366 17.72 -5.67 -15.13
CA PHE A 366 17.79 -7.07 -15.53
C PHE A 366 18.76 -7.30 -16.70
N PRO A 367 19.44 -8.46 -16.77
CA PRO A 367 20.29 -8.80 -17.92
C PRO A 367 19.48 -8.84 -19.25
N PRO A 368 20.06 -8.40 -20.38
CA PRO A 368 19.42 -8.48 -21.71
C PRO A 368 18.91 -9.86 -22.10
N SER A 369 19.58 -10.92 -21.64
CA SER A 369 19.17 -12.32 -21.87
C SER A 369 17.83 -12.65 -21.22
N ILE A 370 17.54 -12.11 -20.03
CA ILE A 370 16.27 -12.31 -19.33
C ILE A 370 15.12 -11.67 -20.10
N PHE A 371 15.31 -10.45 -20.60
CA PHE A 371 14.33 -9.79 -21.46
C PHE A 371 14.03 -10.60 -22.73
N ALA A 372 15.06 -11.13 -23.38
CA ALA A 372 14.89 -11.95 -24.58
C ALA A 372 14.15 -13.25 -24.28
N ASP A 373 14.50 -13.94 -23.19
CA ASP A 373 13.84 -15.19 -22.77
C ASP A 373 12.35 -14.97 -22.49
N LEU A 374 12.00 -13.95 -21.69
CA LEU A 374 10.61 -13.65 -21.36
C LEU A 374 9.79 -13.21 -22.58
N THR A 375 10.41 -12.47 -23.51
CA THR A 375 9.79 -12.11 -24.79
C THR A 375 9.50 -13.37 -25.62
N ASN A 376 10.44 -14.32 -25.67
CA ASN A 376 10.26 -15.59 -26.40
C ASN A 376 9.14 -16.46 -25.79
N ARG A 377 8.92 -16.38 -24.48
CA ARG A 377 7.76 -17.01 -23.81
C ARG A 377 6.45 -16.29 -24.11
N GLY A 378 6.47 -15.12 -24.73
CA GLY A 378 5.29 -14.36 -25.16
C GLY A 378 4.87 -13.23 -24.22
N HIS A 379 5.71 -12.83 -23.25
CA HIS A 379 5.42 -11.65 -22.44
C HIS A 379 5.59 -10.36 -23.25
N GLN A 380 4.64 -9.44 -23.11
CA GLN A 380 4.78 -8.07 -23.63
C GLN A 380 5.53 -7.23 -22.61
N ILE A 381 6.81 -6.98 -22.84
CA ILE A 381 7.66 -6.31 -21.84
C ILE A 381 7.54 -4.80 -21.92
N GLU A 382 7.28 -4.17 -20.78
CA GLU A 382 7.44 -2.73 -20.57
C GLU A 382 8.69 -2.49 -19.70
N LYS A 383 9.71 -1.82 -20.24
CA LYS A 383 10.88 -1.41 -19.47
C LYS A 383 10.58 -0.11 -18.73
N LEU A 384 10.73 -0.11 -17.42
CA LEU A 384 10.37 1.02 -16.59
C LEU A 384 11.55 1.96 -16.34
N GLY A 385 11.37 3.24 -16.68
CA GLY A 385 12.29 4.31 -16.28
C GLY A 385 12.12 4.79 -14.83
N LYS A 386 11.18 4.21 -14.07
CA LYS A 386 10.95 4.48 -12.64
C LYS A 386 10.92 3.17 -11.86
N PRO A 387 11.44 3.14 -10.62
CA PRO A 387 11.45 1.94 -9.79
C PRO A 387 10.05 1.42 -9.43
N LEU A 388 9.93 0.10 -9.29
CA LEU A 388 8.72 -0.55 -8.79
C LEU A 388 8.70 -0.57 -7.27
N GLY A 389 7.76 0.20 -6.72
CA GLY A 389 7.40 0.11 -5.31
C GLY A 389 8.45 0.62 -4.33
N GLY A 390 8.30 0.24 -3.07
CA GLY A 390 9.32 0.50 -2.05
C GLY A 390 9.09 -0.31 -0.78
N SER A 391 10.13 -0.97 -0.26
CA SER A 391 10.02 -1.90 0.86
C SER A 391 10.62 -1.39 2.18
N GLN A 392 10.04 -1.81 3.30
CA GLN A 392 10.66 -1.73 4.63
C GLN A 392 10.42 -3.05 5.36
N CYS A 393 11.38 -3.48 6.18
CA CYS A 393 11.26 -4.69 6.97
C CYS A 393 12.19 -4.62 8.19
N ILE A 394 11.75 -5.19 9.30
CA ILE A 394 12.60 -5.48 10.45
C ILE A 394 12.50 -6.98 10.72
N TRP A 395 13.59 -7.70 10.53
CA TRP A 395 13.67 -9.13 10.84
C TRP A 395 14.17 -9.35 12.26
N ILE A 396 13.49 -10.21 13.02
CA ILE A 396 13.79 -10.51 14.42
C ILE A 396 14.55 -11.83 14.48
N ASN A 397 15.86 -11.75 14.74
CA ASN A 397 16.66 -12.92 15.05
C ASN A 397 16.52 -13.26 16.54
N HIS A 398 15.61 -14.20 16.85
CA HIS A 398 15.35 -14.64 18.22
C HIS A 398 16.48 -15.44 18.86
N GLU A 399 17.35 -16.07 18.07
CA GLU A 399 18.47 -16.87 18.60
C GLU A 399 19.55 -15.96 19.19
N GLU A 400 19.83 -14.84 18.52
CA GLU A 400 20.84 -13.87 18.93
C GLU A 400 20.25 -12.65 19.67
N GLY A 401 18.92 -12.48 19.66
CA GLY A 401 18.25 -11.31 20.23
C GLY A 401 18.51 -10.01 19.45
N ILE A 402 18.66 -10.10 18.12
CA ILE A 402 19.06 -8.98 17.25
C ILE A 402 17.94 -8.60 16.28
N LEU A 403 17.75 -7.30 16.07
CA LEU A 403 16.87 -6.74 15.03
C LEU A 403 17.68 -6.37 13.79
N ILE A 404 17.23 -6.81 12.62
CA ILE A 404 17.88 -6.56 11.32
C ILE A 404 16.92 -5.73 10.46
N GLY A 405 17.22 -4.44 10.32
CA GLY A 405 16.40 -3.52 9.52
C GLY A 405 16.90 -3.41 8.07
N GLY A 406 15.97 -3.43 7.12
CA GLY A 406 16.24 -3.09 5.71
C GLY A 406 15.31 -1.99 5.22
N SER A 407 15.84 -1.12 4.37
CA SER A 407 15.11 -0.01 3.77
C SER A 407 15.36 0.06 2.26
N GLU A 408 14.30 0.40 1.54
CA GLU A 408 14.32 0.53 0.08
C GLU A 408 15.42 1.48 -0.44
N PRO A 409 16.35 1.03 -1.30
CA PRO A 409 17.31 1.92 -1.95
C PRO A 409 16.70 2.85 -3.00
N ARG A 410 15.53 2.49 -3.58
CA ARG A 410 14.83 3.27 -4.61
C ARG A 410 14.11 4.53 -4.10
N LYS A 411 14.03 4.73 -2.77
CA LYS A 411 13.29 5.83 -2.14
C LYS A 411 14.14 6.54 -1.09
N ASP A 412 13.81 7.80 -0.82
CA ASP A 412 14.33 8.49 0.37
C ASP A 412 13.70 7.82 1.61
N GLY A 413 14.52 7.09 2.38
CA GLY A 413 14.09 6.31 3.55
C GLY A 413 15.29 5.77 4.34
N CYS A 414 15.04 5.16 5.50
CA CYS A 414 16.09 4.55 6.31
C CYS A 414 15.55 3.46 7.24
N ALA A 415 16.43 2.54 7.60
CA ALA A 415 16.27 1.67 8.77
C ALA A 415 17.15 2.22 9.90
N MET A 416 16.58 2.40 11.09
CA MET A 416 17.27 2.96 12.25
C MET A 416 16.98 2.11 13.49
N GLY A 417 18.02 1.86 14.30
CA GLY A 417 17.92 1.25 15.62
C GLY A 417 18.62 2.12 16.67
N TYR A 418 18.24 1.99 17.94
CA TYR A 418 18.81 2.75 19.05
C TYR A 418 18.93 1.91 20.32
#